data_AF-A0A9X4DIT4-F1
#
_entry.id   AF-A0A9X4DIT4-F1
#
_cell.length_a   1.000
_cell.length_b   1.000
_cell.length_c   1.000
_cell.angle_alpha   90.00
_cell.angle_beta   90.00
_cell.angle_gamma   90.00
#
_symmetry.space_group_name_H-M   'P 1'
#
loop_
_entity.id
_entity.type
_entity.pdbx_description
1 polymer ?
#
loop_
_entity_poly.entity_id
_entity_poly.type
_entity_poly.pdbx_seq_one_letter_code
_entity_poly.pdbx_strand_id
1 'polypeptide(L)'
;MNNRIMRLFVGALSALVGLAMAINSRLNELSTTADWLQSAIFLILGLALITKAFTPKKKDNSMPAQWTDHQLAAFEAAMETIGNMIALKARDIHNERSKDEPNQALIDQLRAEQAELVVERSRLRIDDNLAVAHAIERYGPIVKASV
;
A
#
# COMPACT_ATOMS: atom_id res chain seq x y z
N MET A 1 4.50 -26.51 10.39
CA MET A 1 5.79 -26.67 9.67
C MET A 1 6.02 -25.45 8.79
N ASN A 2 7.15 -24.75 8.87
CA ASN A 2 7.42 -23.53 8.10
C ASN A 2 7.37 -23.82 6.59
N ASN A 3 6.60 -23.04 5.81
CA ASN A 3 6.41 -23.27 4.36
C ASN A 3 7.73 -23.29 3.56
N ARG A 4 8.76 -22.56 4.02
CA ARG A 4 10.10 -22.63 3.42
C ARG A 4 10.77 -23.96 3.71
N ILE A 5 10.73 -24.40 4.97
CA ILE A 5 11.29 -25.68 5.42
C ILE A 5 10.62 -26.84 4.66
N MET A 6 9.29 -26.83 4.54
CA MET A 6 8.55 -27.85 3.78
C MET A 6 8.98 -27.92 2.30
N ARG A 7 9.16 -26.78 1.63
CA ARG A 7 9.63 -26.75 0.22
C ARG A 7 11.04 -27.28 0.05
N LEU A 8 11.94 -26.99 0.99
CA LEU A 8 13.30 -27.52 0.99
C LEU A 8 13.30 -29.05 1.19
N PHE A 9 12.54 -29.54 2.17
CA PHE A 9 12.43 -30.98 2.42
C PHE A 9 11.85 -31.73 1.21
N VAL A 10 10.73 -31.26 0.65
CA VAL A 10 10.09 -31.90 -0.50
C VAL A 10 10.96 -31.80 -1.75
N GLY A 11 11.61 -30.65 -1.97
CA GLY A 11 12.51 -30.45 -3.11
C GLY A 11 13.74 -31.35 -3.07
N ALA A 12 14.39 -31.46 -1.90
CA ALA A 12 15.54 -32.34 -1.70
C ALA A 12 15.16 -33.82 -1.87
N LEU A 13 14.02 -34.26 -1.32
CA LEU A 13 13.54 -35.63 -1.49
C LEU A 13 13.24 -35.95 -2.95
N SER A 14 12.60 -35.03 -3.67
CA SER A 14 12.28 -35.21 -5.10
C SER A 14 13.55 -35.33 -5.95
N ALA A 15 14.57 -34.53 -5.67
CA ALA A 15 15.85 -34.60 -6.36
C ALA A 15 16.58 -35.93 -6.08
N LEU A 16 16.56 -36.40 -4.83
CA LEU A 16 17.15 -37.70 -4.46
C LEU A 16 16.45 -38.87 -5.16
N VAL A 17 15.12 -38.86 -5.23
CA VAL A 17 14.35 -39.89 -5.94
C VAL A 17 14.65 -39.88 -7.43
N GLY A 18 14.66 -38.70 -8.07
CA GLY A 18 15.00 -38.56 -9.48
C GLY A 18 16.41 -39.07 -9.80
N LEU A 19 17.38 -38.75 -8.94
CA LEU A 19 18.77 -39.21 -9.08
C LEU A 19 18.88 -40.74 -8.88
N ALA A 20 18.23 -41.29 -7.85
CA ALA A 20 18.23 -42.73 -7.59
C ALA A 20 17.58 -43.51 -8.75
N MET A 21 16.49 -43.00 -9.33
CA MET A 21 15.87 -43.58 -10.53
C MET A 21 16.83 -43.55 -11.72
N ALA A 22 17.50 -42.43 -12.00
CA ALA A 22 18.48 -42.33 -13.09
C ALA A 22 19.64 -43.34 -12.94
N ILE A 23 20.17 -43.47 -11.72
CA ILE A 23 21.24 -44.42 -11.42
C ILE A 23 20.75 -45.86 -11.57
N ASN A 24 19.58 -46.19 -11.03
CA ASN A 24 19.00 -47.54 -11.12
C ASN A 24 18.69 -47.93 -12.58
N SER A 25 18.14 -47.00 -13.38
CA SER A 25 17.88 -47.21 -14.81
C SER A 25 19.17 -47.38 -15.62
N ARG A 26 20.27 -46.72 -15.23
CA ARG A 26 21.60 -46.93 -15.82
C ARG A 26 22.20 -48.28 -15.47
N LEU A 27 22.10 -48.70 -14.21
CA LEU A 27 22.73 -49.92 -13.71
C LEU A 27 22.01 -51.19 -14.20
N ASN A 28 20.69 -51.13 -14.39
CA ASN A 28 19.90 -52.29 -14.76
C ASN A 28 19.60 -52.39 -16.27
N GLU A 29 20.08 -51.47 -17.12
CA GLU A 29 19.84 -51.43 -18.58
C GLU A 29 18.36 -51.60 -19.05
N LEU A 30 17.40 -51.49 -18.13
CA LEU A 30 15.98 -51.81 -18.34
C LEU A 30 15.14 -50.63 -18.83
N SER A 31 15.77 -49.55 -19.32
CA SER A 31 15.07 -48.27 -19.45
C SER A 31 14.33 -48.09 -20.77
N THR A 32 13.03 -47.79 -20.67
CA THR A 32 12.29 -47.13 -21.76
C THR A 32 12.55 -45.62 -21.72
N THR A 33 12.28 -44.90 -22.82
CA THR A 33 12.38 -43.43 -22.85
C THR A 33 11.51 -42.75 -21.79
N ALA A 34 10.47 -43.42 -21.31
CA ALA A 34 9.59 -42.95 -20.25
C ALA A 34 10.26 -42.87 -18.86
N ASP A 35 11.18 -43.78 -18.53
CA ASP A 35 11.83 -43.83 -17.22
C ASP A 35 12.81 -42.66 -17.02
N TRP A 36 13.53 -42.32 -18.09
CA TRP A 36 14.40 -41.15 -18.14
C TRP A 36 13.63 -39.84 -18.09
N LEU A 37 12.48 -39.78 -18.77
CA LEU A 37 11.59 -38.63 -18.72
C LEU A 37 11.05 -38.42 -17.29
N GLN A 38 10.64 -39.50 -16.63
CA GLN A 38 10.13 -39.43 -15.26
C GLN A 38 11.21 -38.99 -14.26
N SER A 39 12.43 -39.52 -14.36
CA SER A 39 13.57 -39.06 -13.57
C SER A 39 13.85 -37.56 -13.78
N ALA A 40 13.85 -37.09 -15.03
CA ALA A 40 14.04 -35.68 -15.36
C ALA A 40 12.96 -34.78 -14.74
N ILE A 41 11.70 -35.22 -14.75
CA ILE A 41 10.59 -34.48 -14.11
C ILE A 41 10.84 -34.31 -12.61
N PHE A 42 11.23 -35.37 -11.90
CA PHE A 42 11.50 -35.29 -10.46
C PHE A 42 12.68 -34.38 -10.13
N LEU A 43 13.73 -34.38 -10.96
CA LEU A 43 14.89 -33.49 -10.80
C LEU A 43 14.52 -32.02 -11.03
N ILE A 44 13.79 -31.73 -12.11
CA ILE A 44 13.34 -30.36 -12.45
C ILE A 44 12.41 -29.83 -11.37
N LEU A 45 11.43 -30.63 -10.93
CA LEU A 45 10.47 -30.24 -9.89
C LEU A 45 11.18 -30.02 -8.54
N GLY A 46 12.12 -30.90 -8.19
CA GLY A 46 12.92 -30.77 -6.98
C GLY A 46 13.71 -29.46 -6.95
N LEU A 47 14.43 -29.16 -8.04
CA LEU A 47 15.21 -27.93 -8.19
C LEU A 47 14.32 -26.68 -8.20
N ALA A 48 13.15 -26.73 -8.85
CA ALA A 48 12.18 -25.63 -8.85
C ALA A 48 11.64 -25.32 -7.45
N LEU A 49 11.38 -26.34 -6.62
CA LEU A 49 10.94 -26.15 -5.24
C LEU A 49 12.05 -25.57 -4.35
N ILE A 50 13.29 -26.03 -4.54
CA ILE A 50 14.47 -25.51 -3.82
C ILE A 50 14.69 -24.05 -4.19
N THR A 51 14.74 -23.71 -5.49
CA THR A 51 14.91 -22.31 -5.93
C THR A 51 13.78 -21.44 -5.40
N LYS A 52 12.52 -21.89 -5.43
CA LYS A 52 11.36 -21.18 -4.84
C LYS A 52 11.41 -21.02 -3.31
N ALA A 53 12.18 -21.85 -2.61
CA ALA A 53 12.40 -21.71 -1.16
C ALA A 53 13.40 -20.59 -0.84
N PHE A 54 14.35 -20.32 -1.75
CA PHE A 54 15.35 -19.26 -1.65
C PHE A 54 14.95 -17.97 -2.35
N THR A 55 14.00 -18.00 -3.30
CA THR A 55 13.44 -16.77 -3.83
C THR A 55 12.79 -16.00 -2.67
N PRO A 56 13.18 -14.74 -2.43
CA PRO A 56 12.50 -13.93 -1.45
C PRO A 56 11.02 -13.92 -1.82
N LYS A 57 10.15 -14.14 -0.83
CA LYS A 57 8.72 -13.94 -1.01
C LYS A 57 8.60 -12.48 -1.44
N LYS A 58 8.37 -12.20 -2.74
CA LYS A 58 8.01 -10.86 -3.17
C LYS A 58 6.84 -10.50 -2.27
N LYS A 59 7.01 -9.45 -1.46
CA LYS A 59 5.99 -9.01 -0.52
C LYS A 59 4.79 -8.61 -1.37
N ASP A 60 3.89 -9.55 -1.62
CA ASP A 60 2.53 -9.23 -2.01
C ASP A 60 1.96 -8.57 -0.76
N ASN A 61 1.69 -7.28 -0.92
CA ASN A 61 1.39 -6.22 0.06
C ASN A 61 2.31 -5.04 -0.16
N SER A 62 2.11 -4.39 -1.31
CA SER A 62 2.27 -2.94 -1.38
C SER A 62 1.24 -2.45 -2.39
N MET A 63 0.28 -1.65 -1.91
CA MET A 63 -0.20 -0.48 -2.68
C MET A 63 0.98 0.12 -3.47
N PRO A 64 0.75 0.69 -4.68
CA PRO A 64 1.83 1.22 -5.52
C PRO A 64 2.79 2.03 -4.64
N ALA A 65 4.08 1.64 -4.61
CA ALA A 65 5.16 2.18 -3.76
C ALA A 65 4.67 3.02 -2.55
N GLN A 66 4.52 2.40 -1.36
CA GLN A 66 4.09 3.09 -0.14
C GLN A 66 4.84 4.43 0.03
N TRP A 67 4.07 5.51 0.14
CA TRP A 67 4.56 6.85 0.44
C TRP A 67 5.50 6.83 1.65
N THR A 68 6.49 7.71 1.66
CA THR A 68 7.37 7.85 2.82
C THR A 68 6.56 8.26 4.05
N ASP A 69 7.01 7.88 5.25
CA ASP A 69 6.35 8.29 6.51
C ASP A 69 6.20 9.83 6.58
N HIS A 70 7.18 10.57 6.07
CA HIS A 70 7.13 12.02 5.99
C HIS A 70 6.04 12.52 5.02
N GLN A 71 5.87 11.90 3.86
CA GLN A 71 4.80 12.25 2.92
C GLN A 71 3.41 11.96 3.48
N LEU A 72 3.26 10.82 4.16
CA LEU A 72 2.00 10.46 4.80
C LEU A 72 1.67 11.46 5.92
N ALA A 73 2.63 11.75 6.80
CA ALA A 73 2.44 12.72 7.89
C ALA A 73 2.12 14.13 7.36
N ALA A 74 2.80 14.58 6.30
CA ALA A 74 2.51 15.88 5.69
C ALA A 74 1.11 15.92 5.07
N PHE A 75 0.71 14.87 4.35
CA PHE A 75 -0.62 14.77 3.77
C PHE A 75 -1.72 14.76 4.83
N GLU A 76 -1.53 13.99 5.91
CA GLU A 76 -2.46 13.97 7.05
C GLU A 76 -2.57 15.34 7.72
N ALA A 77 -1.44 16.01 7.96
CA ALA A 77 -1.42 17.36 8.52
C ALA A 77 -2.16 18.37 7.63
N ALA A 78 -2.00 18.29 6.30
CA ALA A 78 -2.73 19.14 5.36
C ALA A 78 -4.23 18.85 5.38
N MET A 79 -4.63 17.57 5.36
CA MET A 79 -6.03 17.14 5.41
C MET A 79 -6.73 17.58 6.70
N GLU A 80 -6.03 17.50 7.84
CA GLU A 80 -6.49 17.98 9.14
C GLU A 80 -6.61 19.50 9.15
N THR A 81 -5.60 20.21 8.64
CA THR A 81 -5.59 21.68 8.61
C THR A 81 -6.76 22.24 7.80
N ILE A 82 -7.01 21.72 6.58
CA ILE A 82 -8.16 22.14 5.78
C ILE A 82 -9.48 21.73 6.47
N GLY A 83 -9.53 20.55 7.10
CA GLY A 83 -10.68 20.12 7.90
C GLY A 83 -11.03 21.09 9.03
N ASN A 84 -10.02 21.57 9.74
CA ASN A 84 -10.19 22.56 10.81
C ASN A 84 -10.65 23.91 10.26
N MET A 85 -10.16 24.35 9.10
CA MET A 85 -10.69 25.56 8.44
C MET A 85 -12.17 25.43 8.07
N ILE A 86 -12.60 24.28 7.56
CA ILE A 86 -14.03 24.02 7.27
C ILE A 86 -14.86 24.14 8.55
N ALA A 87 -14.36 23.60 9.67
CA ALA A 87 -15.02 23.69 10.97
C ALA A 87 -15.07 25.14 11.49
N LEU A 88 -14.02 25.94 11.31
CA LEU A 88 -14.01 27.37 11.65
C LEU A 88 -15.08 28.13 10.86
N LYS A 89 -15.19 27.89 9.55
CA LYS A 89 -16.26 28.49 8.73
C LYS A 89 -17.65 28.06 9.20
N ALA A 90 -17.83 26.78 9.58
CA ALA A 90 -19.10 26.31 10.14
C ALA A 90 -19.45 27.04 11.44
N ARG A 91 -18.47 27.22 12.34
CA ARG A 91 -18.62 27.97 13.59
C ARG A 91 -18.98 29.42 13.31
N ASP A 92 -18.28 30.08 12.41
CA ASP A 92 -18.51 31.50 12.11
C ASP A 92 -19.90 31.71 11.46
N ILE A 93 -20.34 30.80 10.58
CA ILE A 93 -21.72 30.78 10.06
C ILE A 93 -22.74 30.62 11.20
N HIS A 94 -22.50 29.71 12.14
CA HIS A 94 -23.39 29.49 13.27
C HIS A 94 -23.50 30.74 14.14
N ASN A 95 -22.35 31.35 14.48
CA ASN A 95 -22.28 32.57 15.27
C ASN A 95 -23.02 33.72 14.58
N GLU A 96 -22.85 33.92 13.28
CA GLU A 96 -23.55 34.98 12.53
C GLU A 96 -25.07 34.76 12.53
N ARG A 97 -25.52 33.51 12.33
CA ARG A 97 -26.95 33.17 12.37
C ARG A 97 -27.59 33.34 13.74
N SER A 98 -26.81 33.32 14.82
CA SER A 98 -27.31 33.48 16.18
C SER A 98 -27.51 34.93 16.62
N LYS A 99 -27.12 35.92 15.80
CA LYS A 99 -27.33 37.33 16.10
C LYS A 99 -28.81 37.72 15.94
N ASP A 100 -29.22 38.77 16.64
CA ASP A 100 -30.59 39.32 16.53
C ASP A 100 -30.90 39.80 15.10
N GLU A 101 -29.89 40.36 14.41
CA GLU A 101 -29.94 40.74 13.00
C GLU A 101 -28.78 40.08 12.22
N PRO A 102 -28.97 38.84 11.71
CA PRO A 102 -27.93 38.14 10.96
C PRO A 102 -27.57 38.83 9.65
N ASN A 103 -26.27 38.96 9.36
CA ASN A 103 -25.80 39.45 8.06
C ASN A 103 -25.81 38.31 7.02
N GLN A 104 -26.85 38.29 6.19
CA GLN A 104 -27.03 37.26 5.17
C GLN A 104 -25.90 37.24 4.13
N ALA A 105 -25.36 38.41 3.75
CA ALA A 105 -24.26 38.47 2.78
C ALA A 105 -22.98 37.82 3.34
N LEU A 106 -22.68 38.02 4.62
CA LEU A 106 -21.56 37.37 5.29
C LEU A 106 -21.78 35.85 5.39
N ILE A 107 -22.99 35.40 5.71
CA ILE A 107 -23.32 33.97 5.75
C ILE A 107 -23.09 33.31 4.38
N ASP A 108 -23.52 33.96 3.30
CA ASP A 108 -23.35 33.41 1.95
C ASP A 108 -21.90 33.42 1.49
N GLN A 109 -21.12 34.46 1.86
CA GLN A 109 -19.67 34.46 1.67
C GLN A 109 -19.00 33.29 2.42
N LEU A 110 -19.29 33.11 3.70
CA LEU A 110 -18.68 32.04 4.50
C LEU A 110 -19.02 30.64 3.96
N ARG A 111 -20.24 30.46 3.42
CA ARG A 111 -20.64 29.21 2.75
C ARG A 111 -19.87 28.96 1.46
N ALA A 112 -19.67 29.99 0.65
CA ALA A 112 -18.88 29.90 -0.57
C ALA A 112 -17.43 29.49 -0.24
N GLU A 113 -16.81 30.17 0.73
CA GLU A 113 -15.47 29.84 1.22
C GLU A 113 -15.39 28.40 1.78
N GLN A 114 -16.41 27.97 2.54
CA GLN A 114 -16.48 26.60 3.06
C GLN A 114 -16.59 25.56 1.94
N ALA A 115 -17.39 25.82 0.91
CA ALA A 115 -17.53 24.93 -0.25
C ALA A 115 -16.22 24.82 -1.03
N GLU A 116 -15.50 25.93 -1.22
CA GLU A 116 -14.17 25.93 -1.83
C GLU A 116 -13.17 25.07 -1.06
N LEU A 117 -13.14 25.18 0.27
CA LEU A 117 -12.28 24.36 1.13
C LEU A 117 -12.63 22.86 1.05
N VAL A 118 -13.92 22.51 0.98
CA VAL A 118 -14.36 21.11 0.78
C VAL A 118 -13.86 20.58 -0.55
N VAL A 119 -13.97 21.37 -1.62
CA VAL A 119 -13.47 21.01 -2.94
C VAL A 119 -11.94 20.87 -2.93
N GLU A 120 -11.22 21.82 -2.35
CA GLU A 120 -9.76 21.77 -2.21
C GLU A 120 -9.31 20.51 -1.46
N ARG A 121 -9.92 20.22 -0.30
CA ARG A 121 -9.64 19.00 0.48
C ARG A 121 -9.91 17.73 -0.32
N SER A 122 -10.98 17.69 -1.11
CA SER A 122 -11.32 16.52 -1.94
C SER A 122 -10.36 16.28 -3.10
N ARG A 123 -9.69 17.35 -3.58
CA ARG A 123 -8.73 17.31 -4.68
C ARG A 123 -7.30 17.10 -4.21
N LEU A 124 -7.02 17.26 -2.92
CA LEU A 124 -5.70 17.08 -2.36
C LEU A 124 -5.23 15.63 -2.55
N ARG A 125 -4.01 15.45 -3.05
CA ARG A 125 -3.42 14.14 -3.27
C ARG A 125 -2.10 14.04 -2.52
N ILE A 126 -1.84 12.86 -1.98
CA ILE A 126 -0.62 12.54 -1.23
C ILE A 126 0.66 12.57 -2.08
N ASP A 127 0.54 12.42 -3.41
CA ASP A 127 1.65 12.54 -4.35
C ASP A 127 1.92 13.99 -4.80
N ASP A 128 1.03 14.93 -4.46
CA ASP A 128 1.18 16.36 -4.75
C ASP A 128 1.79 17.09 -3.55
N ASN A 129 3.11 16.91 -3.40
CA ASN A 129 3.86 17.52 -2.29
C ASN A 129 3.72 19.05 -2.24
N LEU A 130 3.54 19.70 -3.39
CA LEU A 130 3.40 21.16 -3.47
C LEU A 130 2.04 21.60 -2.93
N ALA A 131 0.97 20.95 -3.37
CA ALA A 131 -0.38 21.25 -2.86
C ALA A 131 -0.49 20.96 -1.35
N VAL A 132 0.13 19.87 -0.88
CA VAL A 132 0.19 19.52 0.55
C VAL A 132 0.91 20.60 1.37
N ALA A 133 2.12 21.00 0.95
CA ALA A 133 2.88 22.03 1.65
C ALA A 133 2.13 23.36 1.68
N HIS A 134 1.56 23.75 0.54
CA HIS A 134 0.83 25.00 0.40
C HIS A 134 -0.44 25.06 1.25
N ALA A 135 -1.18 23.94 1.38
CA ALA A 135 -2.32 23.86 2.29
C ALA A 135 -1.91 24.08 3.76
N ILE A 136 -0.79 23.48 4.19
CA ILE A 136 -0.25 23.67 5.55
C ILE A 136 0.20 25.12 5.76
N GLU A 137 0.94 25.69 4.82
CA GLU A 137 1.45 27.07 4.92
C GLU A 137 0.32 28.10 4.96
N ARG A 138 -0.70 27.91 4.12
CA ARG A 138 -1.83 28.84 4.01
C ARG A 138 -2.74 28.81 5.22
N TYR A 139 -3.13 27.62 5.66
CA TYR A 139 -4.19 27.46 6.65
C TYR A 139 -3.66 27.17 8.05
N GLY A 140 -2.46 26.62 8.16
CA GLY A 140 -1.84 26.24 9.45
C GLY A 140 -1.76 27.38 10.46
N PRO A 141 -1.28 28.59 10.08
CA PRO A 141 -1.24 29.73 10.99
C PRO A 141 -2.62 30.17 11.49
N ILE A 142 -3.63 30.12 10.62
CA ILE A 142 -5.00 30.55 10.92
C ILE A 142 -5.65 29.59 11.91
N VAL A 143 -5.54 28.28 11.65
CA VAL A 143 -6.07 27.23 12.53
C VAL A 143 -5.40 27.33 13.91
N LYS A 144 -4.07 27.47 13.97
CA LYS A 144 -3.34 27.58 15.24
C LYS A 144 -3.76 28.79 16.08
N ALA A 145 -4.09 29.90 15.44
CA ALA A 145 -4.55 31.11 16.13
C ALA A 145 -6.02 31.01 16.62
N SER A 146 -6.75 29.98 16.18
CA SER A 146 -8.19 29.82 16.42
C SER A 146 -8.53 28.74 17.47
N VAL A 147 -7.51 28.08 18.02
CA VAL A 147 -7.59 27.04 19.08
C VAL A 147 -7.35 27.68 20.45
#